data_AF-A0A2N1UFM0-F1
#
_entry.id   AF-A0A2N1UFM0-F1
#
_cell.length_a   1.000
_cell.length_b   1.000
_cell.length_c   1.000
_cell.angle_alpha   90.00
_cell.angle_beta   90.00
_cell.angle_gamma   90.00
#
_symmetry.space_group_name_H-M   'P 1'
#
loop_
_entity.id
_entity.type
_entity.pdbx_description
1 polymer ?
#
loop_
_entity_poly.entity_id
_entity_poly.type
_entity_poly.pdbx_seq_one_letter_code
_entity_poly.pdbx_strand_id
1 'polypeptide(L)'
;EFRKTISYKGVKVKTGKSEMEVFMKKSCFVLLISAMVFVVSALLPQTGFAEVDVKVGINVPLPAFVFQAPPAVVFIPGTYVYTVPDVDIDIVFYQGYWYRPYRDYWYRSTSYNGPWRHIVRERVPGVFFNLPPDYRHVPPGHQRIPYGQVKKNWKHWERERYWDRHDYRHWEREQHKKEKMERKKGGRGR
;
A
#
# COMPACT_ATOMS: atom_id res chain seq x y z
N GLU A 1 29.10 -64.63 -19.57
CA GLU A 1 27.74 -64.73 -18.98
C GLU A 1 27.71 -63.96 -17.68
N PHE A 2 26.78 -63.02 -17.49
CA PHE A 2 26.28 -62.64 -16.16
C PHE A 2 24.97 -61.87 -16.36
N ARG A 3 23.84 -62.57 -16.23
CA ARG A 3 22.49 -62.01 -16.36
C ARG A 3 22.03 -61.55 -14.97
N LYS A 4 21.74 -60.25 -14.80
CA LYS A 4 20.96 -59.78 -13.65
C LYS A 4 19.49 -59.67 -14.06
N THR A 5 18.69 -60.62 -13.59
CA THR A 5 17.22 -60.58 -13.60
C THR A 5 16.73 -59.96 -12.30
N ILE A 6 16.09 -58.80 -12.38
CA ILE A 6 15.32 -58.22 -11.27
C ILE A 6 13.84 -58.39 -11.62
N SER A 7 13.13 -59.15 -10.80
CA SER A 7 11.72 -59.51 -10.96
C SER A 7 10.86 -58.62 -10.07
N TYR A 8 9.97 -57.83 -10.67
CA TYR A 8 8.83 -57.22 -10.00
C TYR A 8 7.58 -57.42 -10.88
N LYS A 9 6.57 -58.08 -10.30
CA LYS A 9 5.16 -58.20 -10.73
C LYS A 9 4.89 -58.11 -12.25
N GLY A 10 4.96 -59.27 -12.92
CA GLY A 10 3.91 -59.70 -13.86
C GLY A 10 3.68 -58.95 -15.17
N VAL A 11 4.45 -57.93 -15.54
CA VAL A 11 4.38 -57.29 -16.87
C VAL A 11 5.79 -57.19 -17.45
N LYS A 12 6.10 -58.01 -18.45
CA LYS A 12 7.36 -57.91 -19.21
C LYS A 12 7.30 -56.71 -20.13
N VAL A 13 7.74 -55.54 -19.66
CA VAL A 13 8.14 -54.45 -20.55
C VAL A 13 9.62 -54.63 -20.85
N LYS A 14 9.95 -55.06 -22.08
CA LYS A 14 11.33 -55.02 -22.60
C LYS A 14 11.69 -53.55 -22.82
N THR A 15 12.13 -52.88 -21.77
CA THR A 15 12.65 -51.52 -21.90
C THR A 15 14.05 -51.63 -22.51
N GLY A 16 14.20 -51.21 -23.75
CA GLY A 16 15.49 -51.23 -24.45
C GLY A 16 16.49 -50.32 -23.74
N LYS A 17 17.77 -50.67 -23.74
CA LYS A 17 18.86 -49.83 -23.19
C LYS A 17 18.78 -48.37 -23.70
N SER A 18 18.27 -48.17 -24.91
CA SER A 18 17.98 -46.86 -25.51
C SER A 18 16.86 -46.07 -24.83
N GLU A 19 15.81 -46.72 -24.33
CA GLU A 19 14.67 -46.04 -23.68
C GLU A 19 15.04 -45.53 -22.29
N MET A 20 15.87 -46.29 -21.54
CA MET A 20 16.38 -45.84 -20.24
C MET A 20 17.36 -44.67 -20.38
N GLU A 21 18.18 -44.65 -21.43
CA GLU A 21 19.02 -43.48 -21.73
C GLU A 21 18.19 -42.24 -22.09
N VAL A 22 17.12 -42.41 -22.88
CA VAL A 22 16.23 -41.31 -23.25
C VAL A 22 15.46 -40.78 -22.04
N PHE A 23 14.98 -41.66 -21.16
CA PHE A 23 14.30 -41.26 -19.91
C PHE A 23 15.26 -40.53 -18.96
N MET A 24 16.49 -41.05 -18.81
CA MET A 24 17.52 -40.43 -17.96
C MET A 24 17.95 -39.05 -18.49
N LYS A 25 18.09 -38.90 -19.81
CA LYS A 25 18.39 -37.61 -20.46
C LYS A 25 17.27 -36.58 -20.24
N LYS A 26 16.00 -36.99 -20.35
CA LYS A 26 14.83 -36.12 -20.10
C LYS A 26 14.75 -35.68 -18.63
N SER A 27 14.97 -36.58 -17.67
CA SER A 27 15.01 -36.23 -16.24
C SER A 27 16.16 -35.29 -15.90
N CYS A 28 17.37 -35.52 -16.41
CA CYS A 28 18.49 -34.60 -16.22
C CYS A 28 18.20 -33.23 -16.83
N PHE A 29 17.58 -33.18 -18.02
CA PHE A 29 17.22 -31.92 -18.68
C PHE A 29 16.18 -31.12 -17.88
N VAL A 30 15.18 -31.79 -17.31
CA VAL A 30 14.17 -31.16 -16.44
C VAL A 30 14.81 -30.62 -15.14
N LEU A 31 15.74 -31.36 -14.54
CA LEU A 31 16.48 -30.91 -13.36
C LEU A 31 17.41 -29.72 -13.66
N LEU A 32 18.04 -29.70 -14.84
CA LEU A 32 18.88 -28.57 -15.27
C LEU A 32 18.04 -27.30 -15.51
N ILE A 33 16.86 -27.43 -16.13
CA ILE A 33 15.95 -26.31 -16.32
C ILE A 33 15.45 -25.78 -14.97
N SER A 34 15.07 -26.65 -14.03
CA SER A 34 14.57 -26.19 -12.72
C SER A 34 15.67 -25.47 -11.92
N ALA A 35 16.91 -25.97 -11.97
CA ALA A 35 18.06 -25.32 -11.36
C ALA A 35 18.32 -23.95 -11.99
N MET A 36 18.25 -23.84 -13.31
CA MET A 36 18.45 -22.58 -14.03
C MET A 36 17.37 -21.54 -13.70
N VAL A 37 16.09 -21.95 -13.59
CA VAL A 37 14.98 -21.06 -13.17
C VAL A 37 15.18 -20.56 -11.73
N PHE A 38 15.70 -21.41 -10.84
CA PHE A 38 16.00 -21.03 -9.46
C PHE A 38 17.14 -19.99 -9.39
N VAL A 39 18.20 -20.18 -10.19
CA VAL A 39 19.32 -19.24 -10.30
C VAL A 39 18.85 -17.88 -10.86
N VAL A 40 18.01 -17.89 -11.90
CA VAL A 40 17.47 -16.65 -12.50
C VAL A 40 16.58 -15.90 -11.50
N SER A 41 15.76 -16.59 -10.71
CA SER A 41 14.92 -15.96 -9.67
C SER A 41 15.74 -15.31 -8.56
N ALA A 42 16.91 -15.88 -8.22
CA ALA A 42 17.82 -15.32 -7.22
C ALA A 42 18.62 -14.11 -7.73
N LEU A 43 18.76 -13.96 -9.06
CA LEU A 43 19.45 -12.85 -9.71
C LEU A 43 18.56 -11.63 -9.96
N LEU A 44 17.25 -11.74 -9.72
CA LEU A 44 16.38 -10.58 -9.79
C LEU A 44 16.74 -9.61 -8.66
N PRO A 45 17.01 -8.33 -8.96
CA PRO A 45 17.28 -7.33 -7.93
C PRO A 45 16.06 -7.25 -7.01
N GLN A 46 16.26 -7.68 -5.76
CA GLN A 46 15.31 -7.45 -4.68
C GLN A 46 15.26 -5.94 -4.46
N THR A 47 14.30 -5.27 -5.10
CA THR A 47 14.00 -3.86 -4.87
C THR A 47 13.32 -3.73 -3.50
N GLY A 48 14.08 -4.00 -2.44
CA GLY A 48 13.75 -3.57 -1.09
C GLY A 48 14.18 -2.13 -0.95
N PHE A 49 13.25 -1.21 -0.72
CA PHE A 49 13.61 0.12 -0.25
C PHE A 49 14.29 -0.04 1.10
N ALA A 50 15.62 0.05 1.13
CA ALA A 50 16.36 0.10 2.37
C ALA A 50 15.91 1.37 3.13
N GLU A 51 15.15 1.15 4.20
CA GLU A 51 14.88 2.15 5.22
C GLU A 51 16.22 2.45 5.91
N VAL A 52 17.00 3.38 5.35
CA VAL A 52 18.19 3.90 6.03
C VAL A 52 17.67 4.70 7.23
N ASP A 53 17.80 4.06 8.39
CA ASP A 53 17.58 4.61 9.71
C ASP A 53 18.70 5.63 9.97
N VAL A 54 18.51 6.88 9.53
CA VAL A 54 19.45 7.94 9.88
C VAL A 54 19.12 8.37 11.30
N LYS A 55 19.74 7.69 12.28
CA LYS A 55 19.83 8.18 13.67
C LYS A 55 20.74 9.42 13.72
N VAL A 56 20.32 10.51 13.09
CA VAL A 56 20.88 11.82 13.45
C VAL A 56 20.42 12.07 14.87
N GLY A 57 21.35 12.33 15.80
CA GLY A 57 21.08 12.63 17.21
C GLY A 57 20.36 13.97 17.40
N ILE A 58 19.20 14.16 16.77
CA ILE A 58 18.35 15.33 16.91
C ILE A 58 17.53 15.11 18.19
N ASN A 59 17.98 15.72 19.28
CA ASN A 59 17.26 15.75 20.56
C ASN A 59 16.16 16.82 20.51
N VAL A 60 15.23 16.71 19.56
CA VAL A 60 14.01 17.53 19.55
C VAL A 60 12.89 16.64 20.08
N PRO A 61 12.49 16.80 21.35
CA PRO A 61 11.45 15.97 21.93
C PRO A 61 10.11 16.28 21.27
N LEU A 62 9.43 15.23 20.81
CA LEU A 62 8.02 15.33 20.43
C LEU A 62 7.17 15.53 21.69
N PRO A 63 6.27 16.53 21.71
CA PRO A 63 5.25 16.59 22.74
C PRO A 63 4.48 15.27 22.77
N ALA A 64 4.38 14.69 23.96
CA ALA A 64 3.68 13.45 24.17
C ALA A 64 2.21 13.63 23.80
N PHE A 65 1.73 12.75 22.93
CA PHE A 65 0.32 12.68 22.56
C PHE A 65 -0.01 11.22 22.29
N VAL A 66 -1.09 10.73 22.90
CA VAL A 66 -1.53 9.34 22.78
C VAL A 66 -3.02 9.33 22.50
N PHE A 67 -3.38 8.76 21.37
CA PHE A 67 -4.76 8.42 21.07
C PHE A 67 -5.24 7.32 22.01
N GLN A 68 -6.33 7.58 22.73
CA GLN A 68 -6.96 6.63 23.65
C GLN A 68 -7.74 5.52 22.90
N ALA A 69 -8.13 5.79 21.66
CA ALA A 69 -8.81 4.86 20.76
C ALA A 69 -8.29 5.06 19.33
N PRO A 70 -8.45 4.06 18.43
CA PRO A 70 -8.06 4.23 17.03
C PRO A 70 -8.71 5.47 16.42
N PRO A 71 -7.93 6.40 15.82
CA PRO A 71 -8.48 7.64 15.29
C PRO A 71 -9.39 7.38 14.09
N ALA A 72 -10.42 8.21 13.96
CA ALA A 72 -11.10 8.39 12.69
C ALA A 72 -10.28 9.36 11.84
N VAL A 73 -10.14 9.03 10.55
CA VAL A 73 -9.38 9.85 9.61
C VAL A 73 -10.29 10.40 8.52
N VAL A 74 -9.86 11.47 7.88
CA VAL A 74 -10.52 12.08 6.73
C VAL A 74 -9.57 12.10 5.56
N PHE A 75 -10.05 11.71 4.39
CA PHE A 75 -9.33 11.79 3.13
C PHE A 75 -9.13 13.25 2.70
N ILE A 76 -7.91 13.61 2.31
CA ILE A 76 -7.59 14.90 1.70
C ILE A 76 -7.73 14.76 0.17
N PRO A 77 -8.66 15.50 -0.47
CA PRO A 77 -8.87 15.43 -1.91
C PRO A 77 -7.59 15.54 -2.74
N GLY A 78 -7.49 14.70 -3.77
CA GLY A 78 -6.37 14.70 -4.74
C GLY A 78 -5.03 14.15 -4.24
N THR A 79 -4.91 13.69 -2.98
CA THR A 79 -3.58 13.39 -2.40
C THR A 79 -3.43 12.02 -1.74
N TYR A 80 -4.51 11.24 -1.56
CA TYR A 80 -4.47 9.94 -0.84
C TYR A 80 -3.87 10.00 0.57
N VAL A 81 -3.71 11.21 1.10
CA VAL A 81 -3.32 11.49 2.47
C VAL A 81 -4.57 11.51 3.31
N TYR A 82 -4.48 10.98 4.53
CA TYR A 82 -5.57 10.99 5.48
C TYR A 82 -5.13 11.75 6.74
N THR A 83 -5.94 12.70 7.19
CA THR A 83 -5.65 13.50 8.40
C THR A 83 -6.61 13.16 9.54
N VAL A 84 -6.24 13.52 10.76
CA VAL A 84 -7.09 13.40 11.96
C VAL A 84 -7.50 14.82 12.39
N PRO A 85 -8.67 15.32 11.97
CA PRO A 85 -9.07 16.71 12.23
C PRO A 85 -9.48 16.97 13.69
N ASP A 86 -9.68 15.92 14.49
CA ASP A 86 -10.24 16.01 15.84
C ASP A 86 -9.15 16.22 16.93
N VAL A 87 -7.90 16.50 16.54
CA VAL A 87 -6.77 16.68 17.46
C VAL A 87 -5.89 17.87 17.07
N ASP A 88 -5.31 18.51 18.07
CA ASP A 88 -4.44 19.69 17.90
C ASP A 88 -2.98 19.33 17.53
N ILE A 89 -2.75 18.13 17.01
CA ILE A 89 -1.43 17.69 16.56
C ILE A 89 -1.43 17.42 15.06
N ASP A 90 -0.33 17.79 14.41
CA ASP A 90 -0.17 17.56 12.99
C ASP A 90 0.15 16.10 12.76
N ILE A 91 -0.84 15.32 12.35
CA ILE A 91 -0.64 13.90 12.08
C ILE A 91 -1.42 13.49 10.84
N VAL A 92 -0.71 12.81 9.94
CA VAL A 92 -1.27 12.31 8.69
C VAL A 92 -0.85 10.87 8.42
N PHE A 93 -1.72 10.10 7.80
CA PHE A 93 -1.44 8.77 7.31
C PHE A 93 -1.26 8.79 5.79
N TYR A 94 -0.19 8.17 5.32
CA TYR A 94 0.12 8.03 3.89
C TYR A 94 0.90 6.75 3.63
N GLN A 95 0.48 5.97 2.64
CA GLN A 95 1.15 4.76 2.16
C GLN A 95 1.62 3.79 3.25
N GLY A 96 0.80 3.59 4.29
CA GLY A 96 1.08 2.63 5.37
C GLY A 96 1.84 3.20 6.57
N TYR A 97 2.23 4.46 6.53
CA TYR A 97 2.93 5.12 7.63
C TYR A 97 2.15 6.34 8.14
N TRP A 98 2.34 6.61 9.42
CA TRP A 98 1.97 7.85 10.08
C TRP A 98 3.13 8.81 10.03
N TYR A 99 2.84 10.07 9.71
CA TYR A 99 3.79 11.16 9.65
C TYR A 99 3.33 12.28 10.56
N ARG A 100 4.27 12.87 11.27
CA ARG A 100 4.05 13.98 12.19
C ARG A 100 5.08 15.07 11.89
N PRO A 101 4.72 16.15 11.20
CA PRO A 101 5.57 17.32 11.14
C PRO A 101 5.55 17.99 12.52
N TYR A 102 6.73 18.43 12.98
CA TYR A 102 6.86 19.15 14.22
C TYR A 102 8.04 20.12 14.12
N ARG A 103 7.74 21.43 14.16
CA ARG A 103 8.71 22.49 13.81
C ARG A 103 9.27 22.23 12.40
N ASP A 104 10.59 22.21 12.25
CA ASP A 104 11.28 21.98 10.96
C ASP A 104 11.59 20.49 10.69
N TYR A 105 11.09 19.59 11.55
CA TYR A 105 11.42 18.17 11.50
C TYR A 105 10.22 17.31 11.14
N TRP A 106 10.51 16.15 10.56
CA TRP A 106 9.52 15.15 10.23
C TRP A 106 9.77 13.88 11.00
N TYR A 107 8.68 13.30 11.49
CA TYR A 107 8.72 12.05 12.23
C TYR A 107 7.78 11.06 11.58
N ARG A 108 8.19 9.80 11.55
CA ARG A 108 7.44 8.71 10.94
C ARG A 108 7.26 7.57 11.92
N SER A 109 6.11 6.91 11.85
CA SER A 109 5.84 5.67 12.57
C SER A 109 4.94 4.75 11.75
N THR A 110 4.95 3.46 12.06
CA THR A 110 3.97 2.48 11.54
C THR A 110 2.66 2.50 12.34
N SER A 111 2.61 3.25 13.45
CA SER A 111 1.46 3.36 14.36
C SER A 111 1.20 4.82 14.73
N TYR A 112 -0.08 5.20 14.91
CA TYR A 112 -0.49 6.56 15.25
C TYR A 112 -0.01 7.02 16.63
N ASN A 113 0.37 6.09 17.51
CA ASN A 113 0.92 6.38 18.84
C ASN A 113 2.45 6.24 18.90
N GLY A 114 3.12 6.09 17.75
CA GLY A 114 4.55 5.80 17.72
C GLY A 114 4.86 4.30 17.91
N PRO A 115 6.14 3.94 18.12
CA PRO A 115 7.27 4.84 18.34
C PRO A 115 7.59 5.71 17.12
N TRP A 116 7.98 6.96 17.36
CA TRP A 116 8.28 7.94 16.32
C TRP A 116 9.77 7.94 15.99
N ARG A 117 10.10 7.92 14.70
CA ARG A 117 11.47 8.04 14.21
C ARG A 117 11.61 9.32 13.40
N HIS A 118 12.67 10.07 13.67
CA HIS A 118 13.02 11.22 12.85
C HIS A 118 13.38 10.76 11.42
N ILE A 119 12.93 11.51 10.42
CA ILE A 119 13.32 11.33 9.02
C ILE A 119 13.83 12.66 8.46
N VAL A 120 14.89 12.58 7.66
CA VAL A 120 15.41 13.74 6.93
C VAL A 120 14.41 14.19 5.86
N ARG A 121 14.45 15.48 5.50
CA ARG A 121 13.50 16.11 4.57
C ARG A 121 13.41 15.39 3.22
N GLU A 122 14.51 14.83 2.74
CA GLU A 122 14.61 14.12 1.46
C GLU A 122 13.84 12.79 1.47
N ARG A 123 13.52 12.25 2.66
CA ARG A 123 12.70 11.04 2.82
C ARG A 123 11.22 11.35 3.04
N VAL A 124 10.86 12.63 3.13
CA VAL A 124 9.47 13.06 3.28
C VAL A 124 8.77 12.93 1.92
N PRO A 125 7.62 12.24 1.84
CA PRO A 125 6.84 12.16 0.61
C PRO A 125 6.53 13.53 0.02
N GLY A 126 6.81 13.70 -1.28
CA GLY A 126 6.61 14.98 -1.99
C GLY A 126 5.17 15.51 -1.91
N VAL A 127 4.18 14.61 -1.80
CA VAL A 127 2.75 14.96 -1.68
C VAL A 127 2.47 15.89 -0.50
N PHE A 128 3.25 15.80 0.58
CA PHE A 128 3.04 16.65 1.76
C PHE A 128 3.35 18.12 1.53
N PHE A 129 4.24 18.44 0.58
CA PHE A 129 4.53 19.81 0.20
C PHE A 129 3.46 20.44 -0.70
N ASN A 130 2.56 19.62 -1.24
CA ASN A 130 1.46 20.03 -2.12
C ASN A 130 0.09 19.92 -1.43
N LEU A 131 0.05 19.65 -0.12
CA LEU A 131 -1.21 19.64 0.62
C LEU A 131 -1.82 21.04 0.65
N PRO A 132 -3.15 21.17 0.54
CA PRO A 132 -3.83 22.46 0.72
C PRO A 132 -3.43 23.08 2.08
N PRO A 133 -3.12 24.39 2.17
CA PRO A 133 -2.69 25.01 3.43
C PRO A 133 -3.66 24.81 4.60
N ASP A 134 -4.95 24.65 4.29
CA ASP A 134 -6.06 24.48 5.21
C ASP A 134 -6.55 23.04 5.33
N TYR A 135 -5.75 22.03 4.94
CA TYR A 135 -6.19 20.62 4.92
C TYR A 135 -6.72 20.08 6.26
N ARG A 136 -6.41 20.75 7.37
CA ARG A 136 -6.91 20.42 8.71
C ARG A 136 -8.32 20.93 8.96
N HIS A 137 -8.69 22.03 8.32
CA HIS A 137 -10.02 22.58 8.40
C HIS A 137 -10.91 21.79 7.46
N VAL A 138 -11.47 20.70 7.97
CA VAL A 138 -12.38 19.85 7.23
C VAL A 138 -13.80 20.37 7.44
N PRO A 139 -14.48 20.89 6.39
CA PRO A 139 -15.87 21.31 6.51
C PRO A 139 -16.80 20.19 7.05
N PRO A 140 -17.89 20.55 7.75
CA PRO A 140 -18.89 19.56 8.16
C PRO A 140 -19.38 18.72 6.98
N GLY A 141 -19.60 17.42 7.20
CA GLY A 141 -20.11 16.50 6.18
C GLY A 141 -19.06 15.63 5.47
N HIS A 142 -17.77 15.81 5.75
CA HIS A 142 -16.73 14.90 5.25
C HIS A 142 -16.86 13.51 5.88
N GLN A 143 -16.60 12.49 5.06
CA GLN A 143 -16.65 11.10 5.50
C GLN A 143 -15.51 10.82 6.48
N ARG A 144 -15.87 10.51 7.73
CA ARG A 144 -14.96 9.97 8.75
C ARG A 144 -14.77 8.48 8.49
N ILE A 145 -13.52 8.05 8.34
CA ILE A 145 -13.15 6.68 8.03
C ILE A 145 -12.41 6.10 9.23
N PRO A 146 -12.86 4.99 9.83
CA PRO A 146 -12.10 4.34 10.90
C PRO A 146 -10.71 3.93 10.39
N TYR A 147 -9.64 4.25 11.13
CA TYR A 147 -8.28 3.90 10.73
C TYR A 147 -8.12 2.42 10.36
N GLY A 148 -8.81 1.51 11.05
CA GLY A 148 -8.78 0.08 10.73
C GLY A 148 -9.20 -0.25 9.28
N GLN A 149 -10.12 0.52 8.70
CA GLN A 149 -10.50 0.38 7.30
C GLN A 149 -9.39 0.92 6.38
N VAL A 150 -8.85 2.09 6.69
CA VAL A 150 -7.74 2.68 5.91
C VAL A 150 -6.53 1.74 5.89
N LYS A 151 -6.11 1.23 7.05
CA LYS A 151 -4.98 0.30 7.18
C LYS A 151 -5.13 -0.94 6.29
N LYS A 152 -6.35 -1.48 6.18
CA LYS A 152 -6.64 -2.66 5.36
C LYS A 152 -6.71 -2.34 3.86
N ASN A 153 -7.26 -1.17 3.52
CA ASN A 153 -7.70 -0.90 2.14
C ASN A 153 -6.84 0.11 1.38
N TRP A 154 -5.96 0.89 2.03
CA TRP A 154 -5.27 2.01 1.40
C TRP A 154 -4.57 1.64 0.09
N LYS A 155 -3.88 0.49 0.04
CA LYS A 155 -3.17 0.02 -1.18
C LYS A 155 -4.13 -0.17 -2.35
N HIS A 156 -5.30 -0.75 -2.07
CA HIS A 156 -6.30 -1.01 -3.09
C HIS A 156 -7.01 0.28 -3.50
N TRP A 157 -7.39 1.13 -2.54
CA TRP A 157 -8.01 2.42 -2.84
C TRP A 157 -7.14 3.35 -3.67
N GLU A 158 -5.83 3.39 -3.40
CA GLU A 158 -4.86 4.18 -4.17
C GLU A 158 -4.70 3.62 -5.59
N ARG A 159 -4.46 2.30 -5.71
CA ARG A 159 -4.33 1.63 -7.02
C ARG A 159 -5.56 1.80 -7.90
N GLU A 160 -6.75 1.72 -7.32
CA GLU A 160 -8.00 1.79 -8.08
C GLU A 160 -8.62 3.19 -8.16
N ARG A 161 -7.92 4.23 -7.71
CA ARG A 161 -8.44 5.60 -7.73
C ARG A 161 -9.85 5.70 -7.08
N TYR A 162 -10.04 4.96 -5.96
CA TYR A 162 -11.33 4.86 -5.26
C TYR A 162 -11.92 6.22 -4.88
N TRP A 163 -11.10 7.10 -4.29
CA TRP A 163 -11.56 8.42 -3.86
C TRP A 163 -11.83 9.36 -5.02
N ASP A 164 -11.01 9.32 -6.08
CA ASP A 164 -11.21 10.12 -7.29
C ASP A 164 -12.59 9.83 -7.91
N ARG A 165 -12.99 8.55 -7.95
CA ARG A 165 -14.32 8.14 -8.43
C ARG A 165 -15.45 8.57 -7.49
N HIS A 166 -15.24 8.50 -6.18
CA HIS A 166 -16.24 8.89 -5.18
C HIS A 166 -16.48 10.40 -5.16
N ASP A 167 -15.41 11.19 -5.26
CA ASP A 167 -15.45 12.65 -5.30
C ASP A 167 -16.17 13.13 -6.56
N TYR A 168 -15.85 12.57 -7.72
CA TYR A 168 -16.54 12.85 -8.99
C TYR A 168 -18.06 12.61 -8.89
N ARG A 169 -18.48 11.46 -8.34
CA ARG A 169 -19.92 11.14 -8.15
C ARG A 169 -20.60 12.04 -7.13
N HIS A 170 -19.88 12.59 -6.16
CA HIS A 170 -20.44 13.54 -5.21
C HIS A 170 -20.66 14.90 -5.89
N TRP A 171 -19.65 15.40 -6.61
CA TRP A 171 -19.74 16.64 -7.38
C TRP A 171 -20.90 16.63 -8.39
N GLU A 172 -21.06 15.56 -9.17
CA GLU A 172 -22.15 15.42 -10.15
C GLU A 172 -23.55 15.50 -9.49
N ARG A 173 -23.71 14.86 -8.33
CA ARG A 173 -24.97 14.91 -7.57
C ARG A 173 -25.29 16.31 -7.04
N GLU A 174 -24.29 17.04 -6.57
CA GLU A 174 -24.47 18.41 -6.09
C GLU A 174 -24.81 19.39 -7.23
N GLN A 175 -24.22 19.22 -8.42
CA GLN A 175 -24.61 20.00 -9.60
C GLN A 175 -26.06 19.76 -10.00
N HIS A 176 -26.49 18.49 -10.13
CA HIS A 176 -27.89 18.17 -10.44
C HIS A 176 -28.88 18.71 -9.40
N LYS A 177 -28.52 18.70 -8.11
CA LYS A 177 -29.37 19.31 -7.07
C LYS A 177 -29.49 20.81 -7.26
N LYS A 178 -28.39 21.52 -7.53
CA LYS A 178 -28.39 22.97 -7.77
C LYS A 178 -29.28 23.32 -8.97
N GLU A 179 -29.10 22.65 -10.09
CA GLU A 179 -29.91 22.85 -11.31
C GLU A 179 -31.41 22.64 -11.04
N LYS A 180 -31.75 21.56 -10.32
CA LYS A 180 -33.16 21.26 -9.98
C LYS A 180 -33.77 22.32 -9.05
N MET A 181 -32.98 22.87 -8.14
CA MET A 181 -33.41 23.96 -7.25
C MET A 181 -33.59 25.27 -8.01
N GLU A 182 -32.72 25.58 -8.97
CA GLU A 182 -32.84 26.75 -9.86
C GLU A 182 -34.10 26.65 -10.74
N ARG A 183 -34.35 25.49 -11.36
CA ARG A 183 -35.59 25.25 -12.13
C ARG A 183 -36.86 25.45 -11.30
N LYS A 184 -36.86 24.97 -10.05
CA LYS A 184 -38.00 25.15 -9.14
C LYS A 184 -38.21 26.61 -8.71
N LYS A 185 -37.13 27.40 -8.57
CA LYS A 185 -37.23 28.83 -8.26
C LYS A 185 -37.71 29.64 -9.47
N GLY A 186 -37.22 29.34 -10.67
CA GLY A 186 -37.62 30.02 -11.91
C GLY A 186 -39.05 29.71 -12.37
N GLY A 187 -39.58 28.54 -12.05
CA GLY A 187 -40.95 28.14 -12.41
C GLY A 187 -42.06 28.64 -11.49
N ARG A 188 -41.75 29.31 -10.38
CA ARG A 188 -42.72 29.76 -9.37
C ARG A 188 -43.20 31.21 -9.56
N GLY A 189 -42.77 31.87 -10.62
CA GLY A 189 -43.05 33.29 -10.93
C GLY A 189 -43.89 33.51 -12.19
N ARG A 190 -44.71 32.54 -12.61
CA ARG A 190 -45.68 32.69 -13.70
C ARG A 190 -47.07 32.31 -13.22
#